data_AF-A0A1A8PUD7-F1
#
_entry.id   AF-A0A1A8PUD7-F1
#
_cell.length_a   1.000
_cell.length_b   1.000
_cell.length_c   1.000
_cell.angle_alpha   90.00
_cell.angle_beta   90.00
_cell.angle_gamma   90.00
#
_symmetry.space_group_name_H-M   'P 1'
#
loop_
_entity.id
_entity.type
_entity.pdbx_description
1 polymer ?
#
loop_
_entity_poly.entity_id
_entity_poly.type
_entity_poly.pdbx_seq_one_letter_code
_entity_poly.pdbx_strand_id
1 'polypeptide(L)'
;MKKRLYRLDRIEKGLQNFLYEDQVRALSLAKRSRRAVWSPETILKARKIRCAVGTKGYEYLREIGYPLPSYRTLCNRLETKIMVTTDMSCEELAELGLGLMATCDSPTEDVGDNDEELIGVLS
;
A
#
# COMPACT_ATOMS: atom_id res chain seq x y z
N MET A 1 -22.08 26.75 28.03
CA MET A 1 -20.86 26.51 27.22
C MET A 1 -19.85 25.56 27.88
N LYS A 2 -19.47 25.75 29.16
CA LYS A 2 -18.46 24.92 29.87
C LYS A 2 -18.69 23.40 29.80
N LYS A 3 -19.94 22.93 29.97
CA LYS A 3 -20.29 21.49 29.86
C LYS A 3 -19.98 20.89 28.48
N ARG A 4 -20.17 21.66 27.40
CA ARG A 4 -19.88 21.21 26.02
C ARG A 4 -18.37 21.07 25.81
N LEU A 5 -17.59 22.05 26.25
CA LEU A 5 -16.12 22.02 26.15
C LEU A 5 -15.53 20.83 26.91
N TYR A 6 -15.99 20.58 28.14
CA TYR A 6 -15.55 19.42 28.92
C TYR A 6 -15.87 18.09 28.24
N ARG A 7 -17.07 17.96 27.64
CA ARG A 7 -17.42 16.75 26.88
C ARG A 7 -16.52 16.56 25.65
N LEU A 8 -16.17 17.63 24.95
CA LEU A 8 -15.30 17.58 23.78
C LEU A 8 -13.87 17.16 24.17
N ASP A 9 -13.30 17.77 25.22
CA ASP A 9 -11.98 17.41 25.75
C ASP A 9 -11.91 15.92 26.16
N ARG A 10 -12.96 15.40 26.81
CA ARG A 10 -13.02 13.98 27.18
C ARG A 10 -13.07 13.06 25.95
N ILE A 11 -13.78 13.46 24.89
CA ILE A 11 -13.85 12.67 23.65
C ILE A 11 -12.50 12.71 22.92
N GLU A 12 -11.86 13.88 22.84
CA GLU A 12 -10.56 14.05 22.22
C GLU A 12 -9.50 13.15 22.88
N LYS A 13 -9.43 13.16 24.21
CA LYS A 13 -8.57 12.24 24.97
C LYS A 13 -8.87 10.76 24.70
N GLY A 14 -10.15 10.41 24.57
CA GLY A 14 -10.56 9.05 24.20
C GLY A 14 -10.09 8.66 22.80
N LEU A 15 -10.13 9.59 21.84
CA LEU A 15 -9.64 9.37 20.48
C LEU A 15 -8.11 9.23 20.43
N GLN A 16 -7.37 10.00 21.22
CA GLN A 16 -5.90 9.92 21.29
C GLN A 16 -5.40 8.57 21.84
N ASN A 17 -6.20 7.87 22.63
CA ASN A 17 -5.87 6.50 23.08
C ASN A 17 -6.07 5.44 21.99
N PHE A 18 -6.84 5.75 20.94
CA PHE A 18 -7.21 4.81 19.87
C PHE A 18 -6.50 5.11 18.54
N LEU A 19 -6.32 6.39 18.24
CA LEU A 19 -5.80 6.92 16.97
C LEU A 19 -4.53 7.73 17.20
N TYR A 20 -3.68 7.78 16.19
CA TYR A 20 -2.55 8.70 16.19
C TYR A 20 -3.00 10.15 16.01
N GLU A 21 -2.18 11.09 16.47
CA GLU A 21 -2.46 12.53 16.43
C GLU A 21 -2.81 13.05 15.03
N ASP A 22 -2.14 12.56 13.98
CA ASP A 22 -2.45 12.90 12.59
C ASP A 22 -3.79 12.33 12.11
N GLN A 23 -4.17 11.15 12.59
CA GLN A 23 -5.47 10.56 12.32
C GLN A 23 -6.59 11.32 13.04
N VAL A 24 -6.38 11.75 14.29
CA VAL A 24 -7.32 12.61 15.03
C VAL A 24 -7.49 13.95 14.29
N ARG A 25 -6.40 14.59 13.85
CA ARG A 25 -6.49 15.81 13.02
C ARG A 25 -7.25 15.58 11.72
N ALA A 26 -7.08 14.42 11.09
CA ALA A 26 -7.79 14.08 9.85
C ALA A 26 -9.31 13.97 10.04
N LEU A 27 -9.79 13.60 11.23
CA LEU A 27 -11.23 13.57 11.55
C LEU A 27 -11.88 14.97 11.51
N SER A 28 -11.10 16.02 11.75
CA SER A 28 -11.56 17.41 11.65
C SER A 28 -11.60 17.94 10.20
N LEU A 29 -11.08 17.17 9.23
CA LEU A 29 -11.10 17.54 7.82
C LEU A 29 -12.32 16.94 7.12
N ALA A 30 -12.68 17.54 5.97
CA ALA A 30 -13.66 16.93 5.08
C ALA A 30 -13.21 15.51 4.65
N LYS A 31 -14.18 14.61 4.46
CA LYS A 31 -13.93 13.23 4.02
C LYS A 31 -13.05 13.21 2.76
N ARG A 32 -12.01 12.37 2.76
CA ARG A 32 -11.03 12.25 1.66
C ARG A 32 -10.27 13.55 1.32
N SER A 33 -10.17 14.49 2.28
CA SER A 33 -9.39 15.72 2.11
C SER A 33 -7.95 15.44 1.72
N ARG A 34 -7.47 16.15 0.69
CA ARG A 34 -6.06 16.13 0.27
C ARG A 34 -5.12 16.85 1.24
N ARG A 35 -5.67 17.55 2.24
CA ARG A 35 -4.91 18.25 3.29
C ARG A 35 -4.49 17.33 4.45
N ALA A 36 -4.91 16.06 4.44
CA ALA A 36 -4.47 15.11 5.45
C ALA A 36 -2.97 14.81 5.27
N VAL A 37 -2.20 15.07 6.33
CA VAL A 37 -0.76 14.79 6.38
C VAL A 37 -0.54 13.65 7.35
N TRP A 38 0.01 12.55 6.84
CA TRP A 38 0.18 11.30 7.59
C TRP A 38 1.60 11.17 8.14
N SER A 39 1.70 10.74 9.39
CA SER A 39 2.96 10.42 10.05
C SER A 39 3.54 9.11 9.49
N PRO A 40 4.87 8.89 9.59
CA PRO A 40 5.49 7.61 9.24
C PRO A 40 4.85 6.42 9.95
N GLU A 41 4.48 6.59 11.23
CA GLU A 41 3.85 5.58 12.08
C GLU A 41 2.48 5.18 11.53
N THR A 42 1.67 6.17 11.13
CA THR A 42 0.36 5.93 10.51
C THR A 42 0.52 5.20 9.18
N ILE A 43 1.49 5.59 8.34
CA ILE A 43 1.75 4.91 7.06
C ILE A 43 2.13 3.45 7.31
N LEU A 44 3.03 3.18 8.26
CA LEU A 44 3.46 1.82 8.58
C LEU A 44 2.29 0.95 9.07
N LYS A 45 1.52 1.46 10.03
CA LYS A 45 0.34 0.74 10.56
C LYS A 45 -0.71 0.51 9.48
N ALA A 46 -0.95 1.50 8.63
CA ALA A 46 -1.88 1.39 7.51
C ALA A 46 -1.47 0.32 6.49
N ARG A 47 -0.17 0.16 6.22
CA ARG A 47 0.33 -0.95 5.38
C ARG A 47 0.03 -2.31 6.01
N LYS A 48 0.33 -2.47 7.30
CA LYS A 48 0.03 -3.72 8.04
C LYS A 48 -1.47 -4.06 8.00
N ILE A 49 -2.33 -3.07 8.22
CA ILE A 49 -3.79 -3.25 8.10
C ILE A 49 -4.14 -3.72 6.69
N ARG A 50 -3.63 -3.04 5.65
CA ARG A 50 -3.91 -3.38 4.25
C ARG A 50 -3.45 -4.80 3.89
N CYS A 51 -2.29 -5.25 4.39
CA CYS A 51 -1.83 -6.63 4.21
C CYS A 51 -2.79 -7.61 4.89
N ALA A 52 -3.23 -7.33 6.12
CA ALA A 52 -4.12 -8.23 6.88
C ALA A 52 -5.53 -8.35 6.29
N VAL A 53 -6.11 -7.26 5.80
CA VAL A 53 -7.53 -7.23 5.35
C VAL A 53 -7.68 -7.28 3.82
N GLY A 54 -6.57 -7.22 3.09
CA GLY A 54 -6.54 -7.09 1.64
C GLY A 54 -7.04 -5.73 1.11
N THR A 55 -6.95 -5.53 -0.20
CA THR A 55 -7.29 -4.25 -0.85
C THR A 55 -8.76 -3.87 -0.64
N LYS A 56 -9.70 -4.81 -0.82
CA LYS A 56 -11.14 -4.53 -0.68
C LYS A 56 -11.53 -4.19 0.76
N GLY A 57 -11.01 -4.94 1.74
CA GLY A 57 -11.26 -4.67 3.15
C GLY A 57 -10.70 -3.31 3.58
N TYR A 58 -9.52 -2.94 3.06
CA TYR A 58 -8.90 -1.67 3.37
C TYR A 58 -9.71 -0.48 2.84
N GLU A 59 -10.19 -0.56 1.60
CA GLU A 59 -11.05 0.48 1.04
C GLU A 59 -12.41 0.54 1.75
N TYR A 60 -13.00 -0.60 2.14
CA TYR A 60 -14.21 -0.62 2.95
C TYR A 60 -14.04 0.13 4.27
N LEU A 61 -12.94 -0.08 5.00
CA LEU A 61 -12.63 0.69 6.22
C LEU A 61 -12.59 2.20 5.95
N ARG A 62 -11.99 2.62 4.84
CA ARG A 62 -11.97 4.04 4.42
C ARG A 62 -13.36 4.57 4.07
N GLU A 63 -14.20 3.75 3.46
CA GLU A 63 -15.56 4.12 3.09
C GLU A 63 -16.45 4.37 4.30
N ILE A 64 -16.37 3.51 5.32
CA ILE A 64 -17.11 3.66 6.58
C ILE A 64 -16.55 4.75 7.50
N GLY A 65 -15.42 5.37 7.13
CA GLY A 65 -14.93 6.59 7.75
C GLY A 65 -13.69 6.44 8.63
N TYR A 66 -12.96 5.32 8.55
CA TYR A 66 -11.68 5.23 9.23
C TYR A 66 -10.68 6.27 8.66
N PRO A 67 -9.94 7.00 9.52
CA PRO A 67 -8.96 8.00 9.11
C PRO A 67 -7.67 7.29 8.63
N LEU A 68 -7.73 6.75 7.42
CA LEU A 68 -6.65 6.00 6.80
C LEU A 68 -6.16 6.67 5.50
N PRO A 69 -4.85 6.62 5.23
CA PRO A 69 -4.26 7.14 4.00
C PRO A 69 -4.82 6.45 2.76
N SER A 70 -4.78 7.13 1.61
CA SER A 70 -5.17 6.52 0.34
C SER A 70 -4.13 5.52 -0.16
N TYR A 71 -4.52 4.60 -1.04
CA TYR A 71 -3.58 3.70 -1.69
C TYR A 71 -2.40 4.46 -2.34
N ARG A 72 -2.69 5.53 -3.09
CA ARG A 72 -1.66 6.41 -3.68
C ARG A 72 -0.69 6.95 -2.62
N THR A 73 -1.20 7.35 -1.46
CA THR A 73 -0.38 7.82 -0.33
C THR A 73 0.53 6.72 0.21
N LEU A 74 0.03 5.48 0.31
CA LEU A 74 0.83 4.34 0.79
C LEU A 74 1.98 4.00 -0.16
N CYS A 75 1.76 4.11 -1.47
CA CYS A 75 2.76 3.88 -2.52
C CYS A 75 3.84 4.96 -2.54
N ASN A 76 3.45 6.25 -2.54
CA ASN A 76 4.37 7.38 -2.66
C ASN A 76 5.39 7.51 -1.52
N ARG A 77 5.20 6.81 -0.40
CA ARG A 77 6.10 6.81 0.78
C ARG A 77 7.00 5.57 0.86
N LEU A 78 6.95 4.66 -0.13
CA LEU A 78 7.93 3.57 -0.24
C LEU A 78 9.31 4.13 -0.61
N GLU A 79 9.33 5.13 -1.49
CA GLU A 79 10.55 5.70 -2.05
C GLU A 79 11.41 6.45 -1.03
N THR A 80 10.81 7.05 0.01
CA THR A 80 11.59 7.87 0.96
C THR A 80 12.42 7.07 1.96
N LYS A 81 12.19 5.75 2.09
CA LYS A 81 12.93 4.89 3.05
C LYS A 81 13.81 3.82 2.38
N ILE A 82 13.67 3.56 1.08
CA ILE A 82 14.49 2.55 0.38
C ILE A 82 15.97 2.98 0.26
N MET A 83 16.33 4.24 0.55
CA MET A 83 17.73 4.69 0.56
C MET A 83 18.52 4.43 1.85
N VAL A 84 17.91 3.95 2.95
CA VAL A 84 18.65 3.65 4.19
C VAL A 84 18.06 2.43 4.88
N THR A 85 18.46 1.26 4.42
CA THR A 85 18.98 0.09 5.16
C THR A 85 18.85 -1.13 4.26
N THR A 86 19.96 -1.50 3.63
CA THR A 86 20.16 -2.79 2.98
C THR A 86 20.22 -3.88 4.04
N ASP A 87 19.05 -4.33 4.54
CA ASP A 87 18.89 -5.54 5.35
C ASP A 87 17.42 -5.96 5.62
N MET A 88 16.43 -5.49 4.85
CA MET A 88 15.13 -6.20 4.84
C MET A 88 15.33 -7.56 4.15
N SER A 89 15.25 -8.65 4.91
CA SER A 89 15.37 -10.00 4.38
C SER A 89 14.22 -10.32 3.42
N CYS A 90 14.48 -11.18 2.44
CA CYS A 90 13.45 -11.67 1.51
C CYS A 90 12.25 -12.31 2.22
N GLU A 91 12.43 -12.77 3.45
CA GLU A 91 11.40 -13.41 4.27
C GLU A 91 10.33 -12.40 4.72
N GLU A 92 10.72 -11.19 5.16
CA GLU A 92 9.75 -10.15 5.55
C GLU A 92 8.96 -9.61 4.34
N LEU A 93 9.59 -9.57 3.16
CA LEU A 93 8.91 -9.20 1.91
C LEU A 93 7.90 -10.27 1.45
N ALA A 94 8.21 -11.54 1.69
CA ALA A 94 7.32 -12.67 1.44
C ALA A 94 6.13 -12.68 2.42
N GLU A 95 6.37 -12.42 3.71
CA GLU A 95 5.31 -12.32 4.71
C GLU A 95 4.36 -11.13 4.46
N LEU A 96 4.87 -10.04 3.88
CA LEU A 96 4.05 -8.87 3.51
C LEU A 96 3.31 -9.04 2.17
N GLY A 97 3.47 -10.17 1.48
CA GLY A 97 2.77 -10.46 0.21
C GLY A 97 3.17 -9.54 -0.94
N LEU A 98 4.37 -8.96 -0.88
CA LEU A 98 4.92 -8.04 -1.88
C LEU A 98 5.92 -8.71 -2.82
N GLY A 99 5.97 -10.06 -2.81
CA GLY A 99 6.81 -10.83 -3.72
C GLY A 99 6.54 -10.48 -5.18
N LEU A 100 7.59 -10.11 -5.89
CA LEU A 100 7.59 -9.89 -7.33
C LEU A 100 7.22 -11.22 -7.99
N MET A 101 6.03 -11.34 -8.60
CA MET A 101 5.82 -12.44 -9.55
C MET A 101 6.77 -12.19 -10.71
N ALA A 102 7.81 -13.04 -10.81
CA ALA A 102 8.67 -13.08 -11.97
C ALA A 102 7.78 -13.19 -13.21
N THR A 103 7.89 -12.20 -14.08
CA THR A 103 7.20 -12.14 -15.35
C THR A 103 7.61 -13.36 -16.18
N CYS A 104 6.61 -14.16 -16.54
CA CYS A 104 6.50 -15.02 -17.72
C CYS A 104 7.82 -15.45 -18.37
N ASP A 105 8.14 -16.74 -18.25
CA ASP A 105 9.05 -17.45 -19.15
C ASP A 105 8.68 -17.13 -20.61
N SER A 106 9.61 -16.49 -21.31
CA SER A 106 9.61 -16.50 -22.77
C SER A 106 10.35 -17.76 -23.21
N PRO A 107 9.76 -18.65 -24.03
CA PRO A 107 10.49 -19.76 -24.60
C PRO A 107 11.55 -19.21 -25.56
N THR A 108 12.82 -19.44 -25.26
CA THR A 108 13.93 -19.27 -26.19
C THR A 108 13.80 -20.32 -27.28
N GLU A 109 13.73 -19.89 -28.54
CA GLU A 109 13.71 -20.75 -29.71
C GLU A 109 15.01 -21.58 -29.77
N ASP A 110 14.82 -22.89 -29.90
CA ASP A 110 15.86 -23.90 -30.08
C ASP A 110 16.38 -23.82 -31.52
N VAL A 111 17.68 -23.59 -31.67
CA VAL A 111 18.40 -23.62 -32.94
C VAL A 111 18.65 -25.08 -33.29
N GLY A 112 17.79 -25.63 -34.15
CA GLY A 112 17.99 -26.93 -34.80
C GLY A 112 18.36 -26.73 -36.26
N ASP A 113 19.60 -27.09 -36.61
CA ASP A 113 20.06 -27.31 -37.97
C ASP A 113 19.04 -28.13 -38.78
N ASN A 114 18.74 -27.69 -39.99
CA ASN A 114 18.17 -28.57 -41.02
C ASN A 114 18.70 -28.19 -42.39
N ASP A 115 19.19 -29.23 -43.05
CA ASP A 115 19.94 -29.23 -44.29
C ASP A 115 19.12 -28.83 -45.52
N GLU A 116 19.85 -28.21 -46.44
CA GLU A 116 19.76 -28.25 -47.90
C GLU A 116 18.46 -28.68 -48.63
N GLU A 117 17.95 -27.73 -49.41
CA GLU A 117 17.78 -27.85 -50.88
C GLU A 117 16.80 -28.90 -51.43
N LEU A 118 15.56 -28.47 -51.78
CA LEU A 118 15.02 -28.60 -53.15
C LEU A 118 13.71 -27.80 -53.32
N ILE A 119 13.77 -26.64 -53.96
CA ILE A 119 12.59 -25.99 -54.56
C ILE A 119 12.48 -26.47 -56.00
N GLY A 120 11.53 -27.38 -56.24
CA GLY A 120 11.09 -27.80 -57.58
C GLY A 120 9.92 -26.95 -58.05
N VAL A 121 10.07 -26.38 -59.24
CA VAL A 121 9.20 -25.40 -59.91
C VAL A 121 7.93 -26.03 -60.51
N LEU A 122 6.86 -25.23 -60.49
CA LEU A 122 5.59 -25.29 -61.23
C LEU A 122 5.57 -26.09 -62.55
N SER A 123 4.62 -27.03 -62.69
CA SER A 123 3.50 -27.04 -63.68
C SER A 123 2.67 -28.32 -63.54
#